data_AF-A0A949S1U5-F1
#
_entry.id   AF-A0A949S1U5-F1
#
_cell.length_a   1.000
_cell.length_b   1.000
_cell.length_c   1.000
_cell.angle_alpha   90.00
_cell.angle_beta   90.00
_cell.angle_gamma   90.00
#
_symmetry.space_group_name_H-M   'P 1'
#
loop_
_entity.id
_entity.type
_entity.pdbx_description
1 polymer ?
#
loop_
_entity_poly.entity_id
_entity_poly.type
_entity_poly.pdbx_seq_one_letter_code
_entity_poly.pdbx_strand_id
1 'polypeptide(L)'
;MINERDFQKKFEELRLWIRTSVQIFKDDSPEAKADRIFKAEKDKFYFAKTYFPHYCEDKFADCHTEMFDLADTYNIPVVIAGARELAKTTIVSFFDELHKTCFKKNKFTMFICDTQETAASEFLLPIRAELEENPRLLNDFGEQKTSLWKMEDFVTRSGKRFLALGPRMGAKGKKHKASRPDRVIIEDLENQNSPKKKSILKRRLKFLLTDVMKGVNSKKWQFIFLGNYFSKKTILHILLKEERFKHWIRKIFEWIIEDNNGKQYSSWESRIPLKKLLEEQLDDPVTFRTERLQKPDDEDATFQEEWIQYYEPEDIASLKLPVVSFKDPSAGKGEENCYKAIIYLAVDKGNATYYVRHAWIKKTSKWRAINAQIDLSEEYNSAVDGVESNGYQATEKEDYEILEKQRGRRFNLKLILNTLPKEVRIGSLQSPIQRGYIKFIRNHSDQNLLVEQLLDFPDGDFIDGPDALAGAKDVADKYILKKSKKVRADILG
;
A
#
# COMPACT_ATOMS: atom_id res chain seq x y z
N MET A 1 4.21 17.14 -12.17
CA MET A 1 5.15 18.20 -11.74
C MET A 1 4.34 19.48 -11.63
N ILE A 2 4.24 20.05 -10.43
CA ILE A 2 3.73 21.42 -10.28
C ILE A 2 4.81 22.31 -10.92
N ASN A 3 4.43 23.10 -11.92
CA ASN A 3 5.35 24.03 -12.56
C ASN A 3 5.68 25.16 -11.55
N GLU A 4 6.90 25.68 -11.54
CA GLU A 4 7.37 26.72 -10.60
C GLU A 4 6.41 27.93 -10.49
N ARG A 5 5.74 28.27 -11.59
CA ARG A 5 4.70 29.30 -11.66
C ARG A 5 3.46 28.95 -10.82
N ASP A 6 3.01 27.70 -10.86
CA ASP A 6 1.83 27.24 -10.12
C ASP A 6 2.13 27.22 -8.61
N PHE A 7 3.35 26.84 -8.23
CA PHE A 7 3.81 26.94 -6.85
C PHE A 7 3.84 28.39 -6.37
N GLN A 8 4.44 29.29 -7.14
CA GLN A 8 4.51 30.70 -6.75
C GLN A 8 3.12 31.31 -6.62
N LYS A 9 2.20 30.95 -7.52
CA LYS A 9 0.79 31.36 -7.42
C LYS A 9 0.14 30.85 -6.13
N LYS A 10 0.24 29.55 -5.83
CA LYS A 10 -0.28 28.95 -4.58
C LYS A 10 0.31 29.64 -3.34
N PHE A 11 1.61 29.97 -3.38
CA PHE A 11 2.27 30.66 -2.28
C PHE A 11 1.75 32.09 -2.09
N GLU A 12 1.63 32.89 -3.14
CA GLU A 12 1.10 34.25 -3.03
C GLU A 12 -0.36 34.28 -2.58
N GLU A 13 -1.19 33.35 -3.06
CA GLU A 13 -2.58 33.18 -2.58
C GLU A 13 -2.60 32.88 -1.08
N LEU A 14 -1.75 31.96 -0.62
CA LEU A 14 -1.66 31.61 0.79
C LEU A 14 -1.16 32.78 1.65
N ARG A 15 -0.13 33.51 1.20
CA ARG A 15 0.37 34.72 1.89
C ARG A 15 -0.71 35.76 2.05
N LEU A 16 -1.45 36.04 0.97
CA LEU A 16 -2.55 37.00 1.00
C LEU A 16 -3.63 36.57 1.99
N TRP A 17 -4.02 35.29 1.97
CA TRP A 17 -5.00 34.75 2.90
C TRP A 17 -4.54 34.86 4.37
N ILE A 18 -3.28 34.57 4.69
CA ILE A 18 -2.74 34.71 6.06
C ILE A 18 -2.82 36.18 6.52
N ARG A 19 -2.36 37.11 5.69
CA ARG A 19 -2.37 38.55 6.02
C ARG A 19 -3.76 39.10 6.27
N THR A 20 -4.75 38.63 5.53
CA THR A 20 -6.13 39.11 5.67
C THR A 20 -6.88 38.40 6.80
N SER A 21 -6.49 37.17 7.13
CA SER A 21 -7.18 36.35 8.14
C SER A 21 -6.66 36.55 9.57
N VAL A 22 -5.43 37.06 9.74
CA VAL A 22 -4.83 37.25 11.06
C VAL A 22 -4.61 38.73 11.36
N GLN A 23 -5.36 39.25 12.32
CA GLN A 23 -5.11 40.59 12.86
C GLN A 23 -4.05 40.55 13.96
N ILE A 24 -3.24 41.60 14.05
CA ILE A 24 -2.27 41.79 15.15
C ILE A 24 -2.97 41.85 16.52
N PHE A 25 -2.23 41.63 17.60
CA PHE A 25 -2.78 41.67 18.95
C PHE A 25 -3.33 43.07 19.31
N LYS A 26 -4.46 43.11 20.02
CA LYS A 26 -5.06 44.36 20.50
C LYS A 26 -4.24 44.99 21.63
N ASP A 27 -3.69 44.15 22.52
CA ASP A 27 -2.77 44.54 23.59
C ASP A 27 -1.43 43.83 23.35
N ASP A 28 -0.39 44.63 23.17
CA ASP A 28 1.00 44.17 23.01
C ASP A 28 1.96 44.89 23.98
N SER A 29 1.46 45.25 25.16
CA SER A 29 2.34 45.65 26.25
C SER A 29 3.39 44.55 26.55
N PRO A 30 4.61 44.90 27.00
CA PRO A 30 5.64 43.92 27.32
C PRO A 30 5.16 42.81 28.27
N GLU A 31 4.32 43.14 29.24
CA GLU A 31 3.73 42.22 30.20
C GLU A 31 2.74 41.26 29.53
N ALA A 32 1.80 41.79 28.73
CA ALA A 32 0.83 40.97 28.01
C ALA A 32 1.50 40.03 26.99
N LYS A 33 2.55 40.51 26.34
CA LYS A 33 3.38 39.73 25.42
C LYS A 33 4.10 38.60 26.15
N ALA A 34 4.76 38.89 27.28
CA ALA A 34 5.45 37.90 28.07
C ALA A 34 4.51 36.81 28.61
N ASP A 35 3.34 37.19 29.15
CA ASP A 35 2.32 36.26 29.63
C ASP A 35 1.76 35.38 28.50
N ARG A 36 1.47 35.98 27.34
CA ARG A 36 0.98 35.25 26.16
C ARG A 36 2.00 34.23 25.66
N ILE A 37 3.27 34.60 25.53
CA ILE A 37 4.35 33.69 25.12
C ILE A 37 4.51 32.55 26.13
N PHE A 38 4.46 32.86 27.43
CA PHE A 38 4.57 31.86 28.50
C PHE A 38 3.42 30.84 28.47
N LYS A 39 2.18 31.30 28.32
CA LYS A 39 1.00 30.43 28.18
C LYS A 39 1.11 29.57 26.93
N ALA A 40 1.50 30.16 25.81
CA ALA A 40 1.66 29.47 24.54
C ALA A 40 2.78 28.43 24.54
N GLU A 41 3.83 28.62 25.33
CA GLU A 41 4.86 27.59 25.49
C GLU A 41 4.32 26.33 26.18
N LYS A 42 3.42 26.51 27.16
CA LYS A 42 2.89 25.44 28.02
C LYS A 42 1.64 24.75 27.47
N ASP A 43 0.83 25.47 26.71
CA ASP A 43 -0.44 24.98 26.17
C ASP A 43 -0.45 25.14 24.64
N LYS A 44 -0.38 24.01 23.94
CA LYS A 44 -0.39 23.96 22.48
C LYS A 44 -1.73 24.37 21.88
N PHE A 45 -2.85 24.14 22.57
CA PHE A 45 -4.15 24.61 22.12
C PHE A 45 -4.26 26.12 22.27
N TYR A 46 -3.72 26.67 23.35
CA TYR A 46 -3.59 28.12 23.52
C TYR A 46 -2.70 28.71 22.42
N PHE A 47 -1.54 28.11 22.13
CA PHE A 47 -0.68 28.51 21.02
C PHE A 47 -1.43 28.47 19.68
N ALA A 48 -2.14 27.37 19.39
CA ALA A 48 -2.89 27.20 18.16
C ALA A 48 -3.95 28.30 17.97
N LYS A 49 -4.81 28.53 18.97
CA LYS A 49 -5.85 29.57 18.93
C LYS A 49 -5.27 30.99 18.89
N THR A 50 -4.15 31.19 19.57
CA THR A 50 -3.53 32.51 19.69
C THR A 50 -2.85 32.92 18.39
N TYR A 51 -2.09 32.04 17.76
CA TYR A 51 -1.31 32.40 16.58
C TYR A 51 -2.01 32.02 15.27
N PHE A 52 -2.88 31.02 15.28
CA PHE A 52 -3.56 30.51 14.08
C PHE A 52 -5.09 30.49 14.22
N PRO A 53 -5.73 31.62 14.59
CA PRO A 53 -7.18 31.66 14.78
C PRO A 53 -7.95 31.29 13.50
N HIS A 54 -7.36 31.56 12.34
CA HIS A 54 -7.89 31.24 11.00
C HIS A 54 -7.89 29.74 10.66
N TYR A 55 -7.25 28.90 11.48
CA TYR A 55 -7.36 27.44 11.40
C TYR A 55 -8.26 26.85 12.49
N CYS A 56 -8.71 27.65 13.46
CA CYS A 56 -9.37 27.19 14.68
C CYS A 56 -10.87 27.57 14.71
N GLU A 57 -11.60 27.26 13.64
CA GLU A 57 -13.05 27.54 13.54
C GLU A 57 -13.87 26.71 14.54
N ASP A 58 -13.51 25.43 14.68
CA ASP A 58 -14.20 24.48 15.55
C ASP A 58 -13.48 24.30 16.89
N LYS A 59 -14.23 23.94 17.94
CA LYS A 59 -13.63 23.60 19.23
C LYS A 59 -12.83 22.31 19.09
N PHE A 60 -11.58 22.31 19.54
CA PHE A 60 -10.76 21.10 19.61
C PHE A 60 -11.42 19.97 20.40
N ALA A 61 -11.12 18.73 20.00
CA ALA A 61 -11.62 17.50 20.61
C ALA A 61 -10.52 16.75 21.37
N ASP A 62 -10.91 15.76 22.17
CA ASP A 62 -9.99 14.95 22.97
C ASP A 62 -8.98 14.17 22.11
N CYS A 63 -9.39 13.77 20.90
CA CYS A 63 -8.48 13.13 19.95
C CYS A 63 -7.31 14.05 19.54
N HIS A 64 -7.50 15.38 19.53
CA HIS A 64 -6.43 16.33 19.25
C HIS A 64 -5.43 16.43 20.41
N THR A 65 -5.90 16.26 21.65
CA THR A 65 -5.01 16.18 22.83
C THR A 65 -4.10 14.97 22.71
N GLU A 66 -4.69 13.81 22.41
CA GLU A 66 -3.93 12.58 22.22
C GLU A 66 -2.94 12.71 21.04
N MET A 67 -3.33 13.35 19.94
CA MET A 67 -2.42 13.63 18.82
C MET A 67 -1.22 14.51 19.25
N PHE A 68 -1.44 15.53 20.08
CA PHE A 68 -0.34 16.36 20.61
C PHE A 68 0.58 15.58 21.56
N ASP A 69 0.03 14.70 22.39
CA ASP A 69 0.80 13.86 23.31
C ASP A 69 1.65 12.85 22.53
N LEU A 70 1.07 12.23 21.51
CA LEU A 70 1.78 11.35 20.56
C LEU A 70 2.90 12.11 19.84
N ALA A 71 2.66 13.37 19.44
CA ALA A 71 3.66 14.24 18.82
C ALA A 71 4.78 14.69 19.77
N ASP A 72 4.65 14.50 21.08
CA ASP A 72 5.69 14.75 22.10
C ASP A 72 6.42 13.49 22.55
N THR A 73 6.11 12.35 21.96
CA THR A 73 6.85 11.11 22.20
C THR A 73 8.28 11.25 21.65
N TYR A 74 9.27 10.84 22.44
CA TYR A 74 10.68 10.78 22.07
C TYR A 74 11.21 9.36 22.13
N ASN A 75 12.17 9.06 21.26
CA ASN A 75 12.96 7.83 21.25
C ASN A 75 12.16 6.53 21.02
N ILE A 76 10.88 6.63 20.68
CA ILE A 76 10.01 5.53 20.26
C ILE A 76 9.27 5.99 19.01
N PRO A 77 9.20 5.18 17.92
CA PRO A 77 8.45 5.56 16.73
C PRO A 77 6.95 5.55 16.99
N VAL A 78 6.25 6.51 16.40
CA VAL A 78 4.81 6.69 16.50
C VAL A 78 4.17 6.53 15.13
N VAL A 79 3.11 5.73 15.04
CA VAL A 79 2.32 5.49 13.83
C VAL A 79 0.88 5.91 14.11
N ILE A 80 0.41 6.90 13.36
CA ILE A 80 -0.93 7.47 13.47
C ILE A 80 -1.65 7.24 12.14
N ALA A 81 -2.65 6.35 12.17
CA ALA A 81 -3.70 6.37 11.18
C ALA A 81 -4.82 7.28 11.69
N GLY A 82 -5.26 8.24 10.89
CA GLY A 82 -6.37 9.08 11.28
C GLY A 82 -7.29 9.34 10.11
N ALA A 83 -8.60 9.22 10.36
CA ALA A 83 -9.63 9.47 9.37
C ALA A 83 -9.47 10.82 8.67
N ARG A 84 -9.96 10.90 7.43
CA ARG A 84 -9.99 12.16 6.69
C ARG A 84 -10.80 13.20 7.48
N GLU A 85 -10.40 14.45 7.38
CA GLU A 85 -11.02 15.60 8.06
C GLU A 85 -10.93 15.63 9.60
N LEU A 86 -10.19 14.71 10.26
CA LEU A 86 -9.90 14.81 11.71
C LEU A 86 -8.75 15.76 12.08
N ALA A 87 -8.29 16.58 11.14
CA ALA A 87 -7.23 17.58 11.35
C ALA A 87 -5.85 17.02 11.79
N LYS A 88 -5.56 15.72 11.57
CA LYS A 88 -4.29 15.09 11.97
C LYS A 88 -3.04 15.85 11.49
N THR A 89 -3.04 16.32 10.24
CA THR A 89 -1.97 17.12 9.63
C THR A 89 -1.84 18.47 10.32
N THR A 90 -2.96 19.16 10.52
CA THR A 90 -3.01 20.47 11.17
C THR A 90 -2.50 20.39 12.61
N ILE A 91 -2.87 19.36 13.37
CA ILE A 91 -2.42 19.18 14.75
C ILE A 91 -0.94 18.79 14.81
N VAL A 92 -0.54 17.70 14.14
CA VAL A 92 0.78 17.08 14.35
C VAL A 92 1.86 17.67 13.45
N SER A 93 1.56 17.88 12.18
CA SER A 93 2.54 18.32 11.18
C SER A 93 2.66 19.85 11.10
N PHE A 94 1.65 20.58 11.54
CA PHE A 94 1.61 22.05 11.42
C PHE A 94 1.69 22.77 12.78
N PHE A 95 0.66 22.69 13.64
CA PHE A 95 0.66 23.41 14.92
C PHE A 95 1.79 22.97 15.84
N ASP A 96 1.96 21.66 16.02
CA ASP A 96 3.02 21.14 16.86
C ASP A 96 4.42 21.45 16.28
N GLU A 97 4.57 21.45 14.97
CA GLU A 97 5.85 21.81 14.33
C GLU A 97 6.19 23.29 14.48
N LEU A 98 5.21 24.19 14.30
CA LEU A 98 5.37 25.62 14.52
C LEU A 98 5.63 25.93 16.00
N HIS A 99 4.94 25.27 16.93
CA HIS A 99 5.19 25.38 18.37
C HIS A 99 6.64 25.02 18.70
N LYS A 100 7.09 23.83 18.28
CA LYS A 100 8.48 23.40 18.50
C LYS A 100 9.51 24.31 17.83
N THR A 101 9.15 24.98 16.72
CA THR A 101 9.98 25.98 16.05
C THR A 101 10.12 27.25 16.87
N CYS A 102 9.00 27.87 17.24
CA CYS A 102 8.94 29.10 18.02
C CYS A 102 9.66 28.96 19.37
N PHE A 103 9.47 27.83 20.06
CA PHE A 103 10.08 27.56 21.36
C PHE A 103 11.37 26.72 21.29
N LYS A 104 11.98 26.60 20.10
CA LYS A 104 13.31 25.99 19.86
C LYS A 104 13.47 24.59 20.47
N LYS A 105 12.42 23.77 20.41
CA LYS A 105 12.37 22.42 21.03
C LYS A 105 13.13 21.37 20.22
N ASN A 106 13.38 21.62 18.94
CA ASN A 106 14.16 20.77 18.03
C ASN A 106 14.95 21.62 17.01
N LYS A 107 16.00 21.02 16.42
CA LYS A 107 16.98 21.73 15.58
C LYS A 107 16.90 21.37 14.11
N PHE A 108 16.41 20.18 13.77
CA PHE A 108 16.37 19.70 12.40
C PHE A 108 15.21 18.73 12.18
N THR A 109 14.19 19.22 11.45
CA THR A 109 13.04 18.42 11.02
C THR A 109 13.20 17.95 9.58
N MET A 110 12.96 16.66 9.32
CA MET A 110 12.73 16.13 7.98
C MET A 110 11.24 15.83 7.77
N PHE A 111 10.68 16.32 6.67
CA PHE A 111 9.35 15.97 6.18
C PHE A 111 9.49 15.02 4.99
N ILE A 112 8.82 13.88 5.05
CA ILE A 112 8.92 12.83 4.03
C ILE A 112 7.52 12.51 3.53
N CYS A 113 7.32 12.62 2.22
CA CYS A 113 6.07 12.27 1.54
C CYS A 113 6.35 11.31 0.36
N ASP A 114 5.33 10.98 -0.44
CA ASP A 114 5.45 10.18 -1.65
C ASP A 114 6.51 10.73 -2.64
N THR A 115 6.66 12.06 -2.70
CA THR A 115 7.66 12.82 -3.46
C THR A 115 8.21 13.99 -2.65
N GLN A 116 9.37 14.52 -3.06
CA GLN A 116 9.94 15.71 -2.40
C GLN A 116 9.09 16.93 -2.67
N GLU A 117 8.56 17.04 -3.88
CA GLU A 117 7.74 18.14 -4.36
C GLU A 117 6.45 18.24 -3.54
N THR A 118 5.73 17.13 -3.33
CA THR A 118 4.56 17.09 -2.45
C THR A 118 4.94 17.49 -1.02
N ALA A 119 6.06 16.96 -0.49
CA ALA A 119 6.50 17.31 0.86
C ALA A 119 6.79 18.82 1.01
N ALA A 120 7.38 19.44 -0.02
CA ALA A 120 7.66 20.86 -0.04
C ALA A 120 6.37 21.70 -0.20
N SER A 121 5.49 21.36 -1.16
CA SER A 121 4.32 22.16 -1.51
C SER A 121 3.13 22.01 -0.57
N GLU A 122 2.95 20.86 0.07
CA GLU A 122 1.80 20.60 0.94
C GLU A 122 2.12 20.79 2.42
N PHE A 123 3.37 20.55 2.86
CA PHE A 123 3.72 20.60 4.29
C PHE A 123 4.69 21.73 4.65
N LEU A 124 5.79 21.89 3.91
CA LEU A 124 6.75 22.98 4.22
C LEU A 124 6.21 24.35 3.82
N LEU A 125 5.50 24.45 2.71
CA LEU A 125 4.99 25.73 2.19
C LEU A 125 4.05 26.43 3.19
N PRO A 126 3.06 25.77 3.82
CA PRO A 126 2.23 26.41 4.84
C PRO A 126 3.02 26.87 6.07
N ILE A 127 3.94 26.03 6.57
CA ILE A 127 4.82 26.40 7.69
C ILE A 127 5.62 27.66 7.34
N ARG A 128 6.19 27.70 6.14
CA ARG A 128 6.99 28.84 5.66
C ARG A 128 6.15 30.09 5.53
N ALA A 129 4.95 29.98 4.96
CA ALA A 129 4.03 31.10 4.78
C ALA A 129 3.63 31.73 6.12
N GLU A 130 3.31 30.91 7.13
CA GLU A 130 3.02 31.41 8.48
C GLU A 130 4.22 32.12 9.11
N LEU A 131 5.43 31.54 9.02
CA LEU A 131 6.64 32.14 9.56
C LEU A 131 7.05 33.44 8.85
N GLU A 132 6.62 33.64 7.60
CA GLU A 132 6.88 34.85 6.81
C GLU A 132 5.80 35.93 7.00
N GLU A 133 4.53 35.54 7.13
CA GLU A 133 3.41 36.47 6.98
C GLU A 133 2.52 36.65 8.18
N ASN A 134 2.55 35.72 9.14
CA ASN A 134 1.65 35.80 10.28
C ASN A 134 2.08 36.95 11.21
N PRO A 135 1.30 38.04 11.31
CA PRO A 135 1.70 39.21 12.08
C PRO A 135 1.85 38.91 13.57
N ARG A 136 1.13 37.91 14.11
CA ARG A 136 1.23 37.50 15.52
C ARG A 136 2.54 36.75 15.79
N LEU A 137 2.94 35.85 14.88
CA LEU A 137 4.23 35.17 15.00
C LEU A 137 5.40 36.14 14.83
N LEU A 138 5.32 37.03 13.85
CA LEU A 138 6.34 38.07 13.62
C LEU A 138 6.46 38.98 14.84
N ASN A 139 5.34 39.38 15.44
CA ASN A 139 5.35 40.21 16.63
C ASN A 139 6.08 39.54 17.79
N ASP A 140 5.76 38.29 18.09
CA ASP A 140 6.23 37.61 19.32
C ASP A 140 7.58 36.91 19.16
N PHE A 141 7.89 36.38 17.98
CA PHE A 141 9.09 35.57 17.74
C PHE A 141 10.05 36.21 16.73
N GLY A 142 9.67 37.32 16.12
CA GLY A 142 10.47 38.04 15.13
C GLY A 142 10.52 37.35 13.76
N GLU A 143 11.10 38.05 12.78
CA GLU A 143 11.28 37.54 11.42
C GLU A 143 12.16 36.28 11.41
N GLN A 144 11.66 35.19 10.81
CA GLN A 144 12.37 33.92 10.72
C GLN A 144 13.09 33.70 9.39
N LYS A 145 12.76 34.46 8.34
CA LYS A 145 13.36 34.31 7.01
C LYS A 145 14.87 34.57 7.05
N THR A 146 15.63 33.81 6.27
CA THR A 146 17.08 33.97 6.12
C THR A 146 17.48 33.91 4.64
N SER A 147 18.79 33.98 4.34
CA SER A 147 19.31 33.71 3.00
C SER A 147 19.22 32.22 2.60
N LEU A 148 19.02 31.32 3.57
CA LEU A 148 18.85 29.88 3.34
C LEU A 148 17.37 29.52 3.39
N TRP A 149 16.63 29.84 2.33
CA TRP A 149 15.16 29.82 2.30
C TRP A 149 14.55 29.15 1.07
N LYS A 150 15.08 27.99 0.65
CA LYS A 150 14.55 27.25 -0.51
C LYS A 150 13.25 26.53 -0.17
N MET A 151 12.51 26.08 -1.17
CA MET A 151 11.19 25.46 -0.99
C MET A 151 11.29 24.14 -0.23
N GLU A 152 12.27 23.32 -0.61
CA GLU A 152 12.52 21.98 -0.11
C GLU A 152 13.51 21.94 1.06
N ASP A 153 14.23 23.03 1.32
CA ASP A 153 15.30 23.10 2.32
C ASP A 153 15.52 24.53 2.82
N PHE A 154 15.14 24.81 4.06
CA PHE A 154 15.33 26.14 4.65
C PHE A 154 15.79 26.10 6.09
N VAL A 155 16.40 27.20 6.54
CA VAL A 155 16.88 27.39 7.90
C VAL A 155 16.32 28.69 8.46
N THR A 156 15.55 28.58 9.55
CA THR A 156 15.01 29.72 10.31
C THR A 156 16.11 30.57 10.93
N ARG A 157 15.82 31.84 11.17
CA ARG A 157 16.71 32.76 11.89
C ARG A 157 17.02 32.25 13.30
N SER A 158 16.05 31.58 13.94
CA SER A 158 16.23 30.85 15.19
C SER A 158 17.18 29.63 15.10
N GLY A 159 17.58 29.24 13.88
CA GLY A 159 18.60 28.24 13.62
C GLY A 159 18.09 26.82 13.40
N LYS A 160 16.78 26.61 13.24
CA LYS A 160 16.18 25.31 12.94
C LYS A 160 16.16 25.06 11.43
N ARG A 161 16.54 23.86 11.00
CA ARG A 161 16.47 23.43 9.59
C ARG A 161 15.23 22.59 9.32
N PHE A 162 14.66 22.77 8.14
CA PHE A 162 13.59 21.98 7.56
C PHE A 162 14.07 21.37 6.24
N LEU A 163 13.78 20.11 6.01
CA LEU A 163 14.14 19.41 4.76
C LEU A 163 13.01 18.51 4.29
N ALA A 164 12.50 18.75 3.09
CA ALA A 164 11.57 17.88 2.39
C ALA A 164 12.35 16.78 1.64
N LEU A 165 11.85 15.54 1.68
CA LEU A 165 12.42 14.39 0.97
C LEU A 165 11.32 13.49 0.41
N GLY A 166 11.64 12.81 -0.71
CA GLY A 166 10.89 11.65 -1.19
C GLY A 166 11.65 10.33 -0.98
N PRO A 167 10.98 9.16 -1.03
CA PRO A 167 11.57 7.84 -0.79
C PRO A 167 12.63 7.38 -1.80
N ARG A 168 12.81 8.10 -2.92
CA ARG A 168 13.89 7.86 -3.89
C ARG A 168 15.18 8.62 -3.56
N MET A 169 15.14 9.50 -2.56
CA MET A 169 16.28 10.32 -2.14
C MET A 169 17.00 9.66 -0.98
N GLY A 170 18.28 9.98 -0.79
CA GLY A 170 19.03 9.53 0.39
C GLY A 170 18.68 10.37 1.63
N ALA A 171 18.03 9.76 2.64
CA ALA A 171 17.80 10.40 3.95
C ALA A 171 19.01 10.28 4.90
N LYS A 172 19.83 9.23 4.70
CA LYS A 172 21.00 8.97 5.53
C LYS A 172 22.09 10.01 5.29
N GLY A 173 22.69 10.50 6.37
CA GLY A 173 23.85 11.40 6.31
C GLY A 173 23.50 12.89 6.23
N LYS A 174 22.21 13.25 6.14
CA LYS A 174 21.75 14.64 6.26
C LYS A 174 22.12 15.20 7.64
N LYS A 175 22.65 16.41 7.69
CA LYS A 175 23.09 17.10 8.91
C LYS A 175 22.77 18.59 8.85
N HIS A 176 22.49 19.19 9.99
CA HIS A 176 22.43 20.64 10.19
C HIS A 176 23.51 21.04 11.20
N LYS A 177 24.61 21.60 10.72
CA LYS A 177 25.85 21.79 11.51
C LYS A 177 26.27 20.46 12.16
N ALA A 178 26.44 20.43 13.47
CA ALA A 178 26.76 19.21 14.22
C ALA A 178 25.54 18.29 14.49
N SER A 179 24.32 18.71 14.17
CA SER A 179 23.09 17.98 14.51
C SER A 179 22.61 17.09 13.36
N ARG A 180 22.23 15.86 13.68
CA ARG A 180 21.39 15.01 12.81
C ARG A 180 19.92 15.40 12.96
N PRO A 181 19.02 14.96 12.06
CA PRO A 181 17.58 15.14 12.24
C PRO A 181 17.15 14.66 13.63
N ASP A 182 16.55 15.54 14.42
CA ASP A 182 15.99 15.22 15.74
C ASP A 182 14.46 15.13 15.69
N ARG A 183 13.86 15.40 14.53
CA ARG A 183 12.46 15.12 14.23
C ARG A 183 12.28 14.64 12.80
N VAL A 184 11.47 13.61 12.62
CA VAL A 184 11.03 13.11 11.31
C VAL A 184 9.51 13.00 11.32
N ILE A 185 8.88 13.60 10.33
CA ILE A 185 7.46 13.45 10.04
C ILE A 185 7.35 12.80 8.67
N ILE A 186 6.73 11.64 8.61
CA ILE A 186 6.38 10.95 7.38
C ILE A 186 4.88 11.09 7.21
N GLU A 187 4.42 11.64 6.10
CA GLU A 187 3.00 11.87 5.86
C GLU A 187 2.66 11.47 4.43
N ASP A 188 1.55 10.74 4.26
CA ASP A 188 1.03 10.29 2.96
C ASP A 188 2.13 9.73 2.03
N LEU A 189 3.01 8.88 2.59
CA LEU A 189 4.02 8.14 1.83
C LEU A 189 3.39 7.30 0.70
N GLU A 190 2.11 6.97 0.88
CA GLU A 190 1.22 6.25 -0.02
C GLU A 190 -0.14 6.94 -0.10
N ASN A 191 -0.70 6.94 -1.31
CA ASN A 191 -2.06 7.36 -1.63
C ASN A 191 -2.78 6.25 -2.40
N GLN A 192 -4.08 6.41 -2.66
CA GLN A 192 -4.90 5.39 -3.35
C GLN A 192 -4.35 5.00 -4.74
N ASN A 193 -3.67 5.93 -5.42
CA ASN A 193 -3.05 5.71 -6.74
C ASN A 193 -1.62 5.14 -6.65
N SER A 194 -1.10 4.95 -5.44
CA SER A 194 0.24 4.42 -5.26
C SER A 194 0.30 2.97 -5.71
N PRO A 195 1.39 2.55 -6.39
CA PRO A 195 1.56 1.17 -6.79
C PRO A 195 1.51 0.23 -5.58
N LYS A 196 0.59 -0.74 -5.61
CA LYS A 196 0.36 -1.71 -4.51
C LYS A 196 1.30 -2.93 -4.54
N LYS A 197 2.32 -2.93 -5.43
CA LYS A 197 3.26 -4.06 -5.61
C LYS A 197 4.11 -4.33 -4.36
N LYS A 198 4.22 -5.60 -3.95
CA LYS A 198 5.05 -6.05 -2.80
C LYS A 198 6.51 -5.58 -2.90
N SER A 199 7.12 -5.61 -4.08
CA SER A 199 8.48 -5.10 -4.31
C SER A 199 8.66 -3.61 -3.97
N ILE A 200 7.65 -2.79 -4.26
CA ILE A 200 7.65 -1.35 -3.98
C ILE A 200 7.48 -1.10 -2.48
N LEU A 201 6.57 -1.82 -1.83
CA LEU A 201 6.40 -1.80 -0.38
C LEU A 201 7.71 -2.17 0.33
N LYS A 202 8.35 -3.28 -0.06
CA LYS A 202 9.64 -3.71 0.51
C LYS A 202 10.72 -2.62 0.39
N ARG A 203 10.80 -1.94 -0.74
CA ARG A 203 11.77 -0.84 -0.96
C ARG A 203 11.46 0.38 -0.09
N ARG A 204 10.20 0.81 0.00
CA ARG A 204 9.78 1.94 0.84
C ARG A 204 10.00 1.65 2.33
N LEU A 205 9.68 0.44 2.77
CA LEU A 205 9.92 0.00 4.13
C LEU A 205 11.42 -0.02 4.46
N LYS A 206 12.26 -0.53 3.53
CA LYS A 206 13.71 -0.49 3.68
C LYS A 206 14.20 0.95 3.82
N PHE A 207 13.79 1.86 2.94
CA PHE A 207 14.14 3.28 3.03
C PHE A 207 13.79 3.87 4.41
N LEU A 208 12.59 3.60 4.92
CA LEU A 208 12.15 4.07 6.24
C LEU A 208 13.04 3.51 7.37
N LEU A 209 13.22 2.20 7.42
CA LEU A 209 13.92 1.53 8.53
C LEU A 209 15.44 1.70 8.48
N THR A 210 16.03 1.84 7.29
CA THR A 210 17.49 1.91 7.14
C THR A 210 18.00 3.30 6.92
N ASP A 211 17.37 4.09 6.06
CA ASP A 211 17.94 5.36 5.63
C ASP A 211 17.45 6.50 6.51
N VAL A 212 16.16 6.48 6.86
CA VAL A 212 15.54 7.47 7.73
C VAL A 212 15.87 7.16 9.19
N MET A 213 15.45 6.01 9.72
CA MET A 213 15.59 5.70 11.15
C MET A 213 17.05 5.57 11.61
N LYS A 214 17.98 5.09 10.76
CA LYS A 214 19.42 5.09 11.13
C LYS A 214 20.10 6.43 10.81
N GLY A 215 19.37 7.38 10.23
CA GLY A 215 19.82 8.72 9.88
C GLY A 215 19.61 9.75 10.99
N VAL A 216 18.67 9.52 11.91
CA VAL A 216 18.28 10.46 12.99
C VAL A 216 19.34 10.60 14.09
N ASN A 217 19.14 11.59 14.95
CA ASN A 217 19.92 11.84 16.15
C ASN A 217 19.86 10.61 17.10
N SER A 218 20.97 10.24 17.72
CA SER A 218 21.03 9.04 18.58
C SER A 218 20.57 9.27 20.01
N LYS A 219 20.52 10.51 20.49
CA LYS A 219 20.21 10.82 21.91
C LYS A 219 18.75 11.18 22.14
N LYS A 220 18.23 12.08 21.31
CA LYS A 220 16.87 12.59 21.41
C LYS A 220 16.33 12.77 19.99
N TRP A 221 15.33 11.98 19.64
CA TRP A 221 14.71 12.02 18.32
C TRP A 221 13.21 11.75 18.41
N GLN A 222 12.48 12.22 17.41
CA GLN A 222 11.07 11.92 17.20
C GLN A 222 10.90 11.35 15.80
N PHE A 223 10.10 10.29 15.70
CA PHE A 223 9.74 9.68 14.43
C PHE A 223 8.23 9.46 14.43
N ILE A 224 7.54 10.15 13.52
CA ILE A 224 6.08 10.15 13.47
C ILE A 224 5.67 9.80 12.04
N PHE A 225 4.91 8.72 11.86
CA PHE A 225 4.30 8.31 10.61
C PHE A 225 2.81 8.61 10.66
N LEU A 226 2.34 9.54 9.83
CA LEU A 226 0.94 9.90 9.65
C LEU A 226 0.41 9.39 8.31
N GLY A 227 -0.83 8.91 8.29
CA GLY A 227 -1.51 8.64 7.04
C GLY A 227 -2.98 8.27 7.21
N ASN A 228 -3.65 8.07 6.08
CA ASN A 228 -4.98 7.46 6.03
C ASN A 228 -4.83 5.95 5.80
N TYR A 229 -5.47 5.12 6.61
CA TYR A 229 -5.44 3.67 6.47
C TYR A 229 -6.50 3.20 5.47
N PHE A 230 -6.22 3.40 4.18
CA PHE A 230 -7.16 3.16 3.08
C PHE A 230 -7.00 1.78 2.40
N SER A 231 -5.94 1.03 2.68
CA SER A 231 -5.72 -0.29 2.07
C SER A 231 -4.78 -1.16 2.90
N LYS A 232 -5.00 -2.48 2.88
CA LYS A 232 -4.10 -3.46 3.50
C LYS A 232 -2.78 -3.66 2.73
N LYS A 233 -2.72 -3.23 1.46
CA LYS A 233 -1.50 -3.27 0.62
C LYS A 233 -0.66 -2.00 0.78
N THR A 234 -0.44 -1.54 2.02
CA THR A 234 0.30 -0.29 2.34
C THR A 234 1.35 -0.49 3.42
N ILE A 235 2.36 0.38 3.48
CA ILE A 235 3.31 0.49 4.58
C ILE A 235 2.58 0.80 5.88
N LEU A 236 1.54 1.63 5.85
CA LEU A 236 0.74 1.93 7.04
C LEU A 236 0.11 0.66 7.61
N HIS A 237 -0.46 -0.22 6.77
CA HIS A 237 -0.94 -1.54 7.19
C HIS A 237 0.15 -2.36 7.88
N ILE A 238 1.31 -2.47 7.23
CA ILE A 238 2.47 -3.22 7.72
C ILE A 238 2.87 -2.72 9.12
N LEU A 239 3.01 -1.40 9.29
CA LEU A 239 3.42 -0.78 10.54
C LEU A 239 2.39 -0.96 11.67
N LEU A 240 1.09 -0.89 11.34
CA LEU A 240 0.00 -1.05 12.30
C LEU A 240 -0.24 -2.50 12.73
N LYS A 241 -0.10 -3.47 11.82
CA LYS A 241 -0.61 -4.84 12.02
C LYS A 241 0.47 -5.89 12.25
N GLU A 242 1.66 -5.76 11.66
CA GLU A 242 2.67 -6.83 11.78
C GLU A 242 3.31 -6.88 13.17
N GLU A 243 3.49 -8.08 13.72
CA GLU A 243 4.02 -8.31 15.08
C GLU A 243 5.39 -7.66 15.31
N ARG A 244 6.24 -7.60 14.28
CA ARG A 244 7.60 -7.01 14.40
C ARG A 244 7.59 -5.53 14.79
N PHE A 245 6.51 -4.78 14.56
CA PHE A 245 6.42 -3.36 14.95
C PHE A 245 5.60 -3.14 16.24
N LYS A 246 5.26 -4.18 17.01
CA LYS A 246 4.42 -4.06 18.22
C LYS A 246 4.99 -3.15 19.31
N HIS A 247 6.30 -2.92 19.27
CA HIS A 247 7.03 -2.05 20.19
C HIS A 247 6.96 -0.57 19.77
N TRP A 248 6.33 -0.25 18.63
CA TRP A 248 6.05 1.12 18.21
C TRP A 248 4.70 1.55 18.80
N ILE A 249 4.54 2.83 19.08
CA ILE A 249 3.23 3.37 19.45
C ILE A 249 2.37 3.40 18.19
N ARG A 250 1.18 2.79 18.27
CA ARG A 250 0.25 2.65 17.15
C ARG A 250 -1.11 3.20 17.57
N LYS A 251 -1.63 4.17 16.83
CA LYS A 251 -2.95 4.71 17.09
C LYS A 251 -3.75 4.83 15.80
N ILE A 252 -5.02 4.44 15.89
CA ILE A 252 -6.03 4.66 14.85
C ILE A 252 -7.05 5.64 15.44
N PHE A 253 -7.32 6.72 14.72
CA PHE A 253 -8.36 7.69 15.04
C PHE A 253 -9.51 7.56 14.03
N GLU A 254 -10.69 7.25 14.53
CA GLU A 254 -11.94 7.05 13.79
C GLU A 254 -12.93 8.17 14.12
N TRP A 255 -13.88 8.44 13.23
CA TRP A 255 -14.92 9.44 13.48
C TRP A 255 -15.99 8.98 14.46
N ILE A 256 -16.38 7.70 14.42
CA ILE A 256 -17.36 7.13 15.34
C ILE A 256 -16.60 6.28 16.36
N ILE A 257 -16.71 6.67 17.63
CA ILE A 257 -16.15 5.93 18.76
C ILE A 257 -17.31 5.30 19.52
N GLU A 258 -17.12 4.08 19.98
CA GLU A 258 -18.08 3.37 20.82
C GLU A 258 -17.50 3.27 22.24
N ASP A 259 -18.29 3.69 23.24
CA ASP A 259 -17.90 3.54 24.65
C ASP A 259 -18.11 2.10 25.16
N ASN A 260 -17.69 1.84 26.40
CA ASN A 260 -17.81 0.52 27.01
C ASN A 260 -19.28 0.03 27.17
N ASN A 261 -20.26 0.91 27.02
CA ASN A 261 -21.69 0.58 27.09
C ASN A 261 -22.31 0.41 25.70
N GLY A 262 -21.51 0.42 24.62
CA GLY A 262 -21.99 0.34 23.25
C GLY A 262 -22.57 1.66 22.72
N LYS A 263 -22.43 2.78 23.44
CA LYS A 263 -22.93 4.07 22.97
C LYS A 263 -21.93 4.71 22.02
N GLN A 264 -22.41 5.05 20.84
CA GLN A 264 -21.61 5.72 19.82
C GLN A 264 -21.63 7.24 19.99
N TYR A 265 -20.50 7.88 19.69
CA TYR A 265 -20.34 9.33 19.67
C TYR A 265 -19.31 9.77 18.61
N SER A 266 -19.43 11.02 18.14
CA SER A 266 -18.44 11.60 17.24
C SER A 266 -17.15 11.92 17.98
N SER A 267 -16.01 11.55 17.40
CA SER A 267 -14.69 11.94 17.89
C SER A 267 -14.45 13.45 17.83
N TRP A 268 -15.22 14.19 17.01
CA TRP A 268 -15.13 15.65 16.89
C TRP A 268 -16.51 16.28 16.63
N GLU A 269 -17.36 16.23 17.66
CA GLU A 269 -18.76 16.67 17.60
C GLU A 269 -18.92 18.15 17.15
N SER A 270 -17.99 19.03 17.51
CA SER A 270 -18.01 20.44 17.08
C SER A 270 -17.92 20.60 15.56
N ARG A 271 -17.27 19.66 14.86
CA ARG A 271 -17.05 19.71 13.40
C ARG A 271 -18.10 18.91 12.64
N ILE A 272 -18.25 17.63 12.98
CA ILE A 272 -19.26 16.76 12.37
C ILE A 272 -20.00 16.02 13.50
N PRO A 273 -21.26 16.40 13.78
CA PRO A 273 -22.10 15.72 14.75
C PRO A 273 -22.33 14.25 14.39
N LEU A 274 -22.51 13.39 15.40
CA LEU A 274 -22.76 11.95 15.18
C LEU A 274 -23.91 11.69 14.19
N LYS A 275 -25.01 12.44 14.28
CA LYS A 275 -26.16 12.27 13.39
C LYS A 275 -25.77 12.34 11.91
N LYS A 276 -24.94 13.32 11.54
CA LYS A 276 -24.49 13.51 10.15
C LYS A 276 -23.54 12.41 9.70
N LEU A 277 -22.69 11.89 10.61
CA LEU A 277 -21.85 10.74 10.32
C LEU A 277 -22.68 9.49 10.03
N LEU A 278 -23.74 9.26 10.80
CA LEU A 278 -24.65 8.13 10.58
C LEU A 278 -25.42 8.26 9.25
N GLU A 279 -25.82 9.47 8.87
CA GLU A 279 -26.41 9.75 7.54
C GLU A 279 -25.41 9.45 6.42
N GLU A 280 -24.17 9.96 6.51
CA GLU A 280 -23.09 9.68 5.54
C GLU A 280 -22.77 8.18 5.43
N GLN A 281 -22.79 7.47 6.57
CA GLN A 281 -22.58 6.01 6.61
C GLN A 281 -23.68 5.23 5.89
N LEU A 282 -24.93 5.70 5.94
CA LEU A 282 -26.04 5.06 5.22
C LEU A 282 -25.97 5.33 3.72
N ASP A 283 -25.53 6.53 3.34
CA ASP A 283 -25.45 6.96 1.93
C ASP A 283 -24.31 6.25 1.18
N ASP A 284 -23.12 6.12 1.79
CA ASP A 284 -21.97 5.43 1.21
C ASP A 284 -21.21 4.59 2.26
N PRO A 285 -21.74 3.39 2.60
CA PRO A 285 -21.16 2.55 3.65
C PRO A 285 -19.71 2.15 3.40
N VAL A 286 -19.31 1.94 2.14
CA VAL A 286 -17.99 1.43 1.75
C VAL A 286 -16.94 2.52 1.90
N THR A 287 -17.17 3.70 1.30
CA THR A 287 -16.25 4.83 1.44
C THR A 287 -16.20 5.30 2.88
N PHE A 288 -17.35 5.34 3.57
CA PHE A 288 -17.41 5.73 4.98
C PHE A 288 -16.54 4.82 5.86
N ARG A 289 -16.66 3.51 5.71
CA ARG A 289 -15.87 2.53 6.47
C ARG A 289 -14.36 2.73 6.29
N THR A 290 -13.93 2.99 5.07
CA THR A 290 -12.50 3.22 4.78
C THR A 290 -12.03 4.61 5.24
N GLU A 291 -12.71 5.68 4.83
CA GLU A 291 -12.24 7.06 5.03
C GLU A 291 -12.56 7.62 6.42
N ARG A 292 -13.70 7.22 7.01
CA ARG A 292 -14.16 7.70 8.33
C ARG A 292 -13.79 6.76 9.48
N LEU A 293 -13.83 5.45 9.25
CA LEU A 293 -13.54 4.45 10.27
C LEU A 293 -12.15 3.80 10.12
N GLN A 294 -11.34 4.16 9.12
CA GLN A 294 -9.99 3.60 8.94
C GLN A 294 -9.99 2.06 8.90
N LYS A 295 -11.06 1.49 8.34
CA LYS A 295 -11.27 0.05 8.20
C LYS A 295 -11.31 -0.26 6.70
N PRO A 296 -10.14 -0.41 6.05
CA PRO A 296 -10.11 -0.74 4.64
C PRO A 296 -10.65 -2.16 4.44
N ASP A 297 -11.53 -2.31 3.47
CA ASP A 297 -12.04 -3.61 3.06
C ASP A 297 -10.96 -4.40 2.28
N ASP A 298 -11.06 -5.72 2.32
CA ASP A 298 -10.26 -6.60 1.46
C ASP A 298 -10.79 -6.66 0.01
N GLU A 299 -11.88 -5.96 -0.29
CA GLU A 299 -12.70 -6.16 -1.50
C GLU A 299 -11.99 -5.83 -2.83
N ASP A 300 -10.89 -5.09 -2.81
CA ASP A 300 -10.04 -4.90 -3.99
C ASP A 300 -9.32 -6.19 -4.44
N ALA A 301 -9.27 -7.22 -3.60
CA ALA A 301 -8.63 -8.49 -3.94
C ALA A 301 -9.52 -9.29 -4.91
N THR A 302 -8.99 -9.59 -6.10
CA THR A 302 -9.71 -10.43 -7.08
C THR A 302 -9.95 -11.84 -6.54
N PHE A 303 -9.12 -12.31 -5.60
CA PHE A 303 -9.27 -13.58 -4.91
C PHE A 303 -9.13 -13.37 -3.41
N GLN A 304 -10.03 -13.98 -2.63
CA GLN A 304 -10.01 -13.92 -1.17
C GLN A 304 -9.46 -15.22 -0.57
N GLU A 305 -8.81 -15.14 0.59
CA GLU A 305 -8.23 -16.32 1.25
C GLU A 305 -9.31 -17.33 1.65
N GLU A 306 -10.49 -16.83 2.03
CA GLU A 306 -11.66 -17.62 2.40
C GLU A 306 -12.23 -18.44 1.23
N TRP A 307 -11.94 -18.06 -0.01
CA TRP A 307 -12.38 -18.79 -1.20
C TRP A 307 -11.47 -19.96 -1.54
N ILE A 308 -10.26 -20.02 -0.97
CA ILE A 308 -9.29 -21.08 -1.27
C ILE A 308 -9.70 -22.37 -0.55
N GLN A 309 -10.29 -23.28 -1.30
CA GLN A 309 -10.68 -24.59 -0.80
C GLN A 309 -9.59 -25.64 -1.02
N TYR A 310 -9.42 -26.50 -0.01
CA TYR A 310 -8.43 -27.56 -0.04
C TYR A 310 -9.10 -28.94 -0.06
N TYR A 311 -8.42 -29.94 -0.62
CA TYR A 311 -8.82 -31.34 -0.62
C TYR A 311 -7.62 -32.22 -0.23
N GLU A 312 -7.90 -33.43 0.24
CA GLU A 312 -6.88 -34.45 0.49
C GLU A 312 -6.77 -35.39 -0.73
N PRO A 313 -5.58 -35.81 -1.16
CA PRO A 313 -5.41 -36.66 -2.35
C PRO A 313 -6.27 -37.93 -2.35
N GLU A 314 -6.54 -38.48 -1.18
CA GLU A 314 -7.40 -39.64 -0.95
C GLU A 314 -8.85 -39.42 -1.42
N ASP A 315 -9.35 -38.17 -1.36
CA ASP A 315 -10.72 -37.79 -1.74
C ASP A 315 -11.03 -38.10 -3.21
N ILE A 316 -9.99 -38.11 -4.07
CA ILE A 316 -10.12 -38.32 -5.51
C ILE A 316 -9.40 -39.56 -6.04
N ALA A 317 -8.73 -40.32 -5.16
CA ALA A 317 -7.91 -41.47 -5.55
C ALA A 317 -8.72 -42.56 -6.27
N SER A 318 -9.97 -42.78 -5.85
CA SER A 318 -10.88 -43.77 -6.43
C SER A 318 -11.55 -43.31 -7.74
N LEU A 319 -11.58 -42.00 -8.00
CA LEU A 319 -12.39 -41.40 -9.08
C LEU A 319 -11.78 -41.53 -10.48
N LYS A 320 -10.52 -42.02 -10.61
CA LYS A 320 -9.79 -42.20 -11.89
C LYS A 320 -9.99 -41.03 -12.86
N LEU A 321 -9.82 -39.81 -12.35
CA LEU A 321 -10.08 -38.59 -13.11
C LEU A 321 -9.01 -38.36 -14.19
N PRO A 322 -9.39 -37.89 -15.39
CA PRO A 322 -8.42 -37.48 -16.39
C PRO A 322 -7.64 -36.26 -15.89
N VAL A 323 -6.32 -36.30 -16.06
CA VAL A 323 -5.43 -35.17 -15.76
C VAL A 323 -5.09 -34.42 -17.04
N VAL A 324 -5.14 -33.10 -17.00
CA VAL A 324 -4.62 -32.23 -18.07
C VAL A 324 -3.58 -31.29 -17.50
N SER A 325 -2.70 -30.77 -18.34
CA SER A 325 -1.74 -29.75 -17.94
C SER A 325 -1.75 -28.54 -18.86
N PHE A 326 -1.24 -27.42 -18.36
CA PHE A 326 -0.89 -26.27 -19.16
C PHE A 326 0.41 -25.64 -18.67
N LYS A 327 1.27 -25.26 -19.61
CA LYS A 327 2.50 -24.52 -19.39
C LYS A 327 2.40 -23.14 -20.01
N ASP A 328 2.65 -22.12 -19.19
CA ASP A 328 2.98 -20.77 -19.65
C ASP A 328 4.52 -20.68 -19.85
N PRO A 329 5.02 -20.56 -21.09
CA PRO A 329 6.44 -20.51 -21.37
C PRO A 329 7.08 -19.16 -21.05
N SER A 330 6.29 -18.11 -20.76
CA SER A 330 6.72 -16.74 -20.47
C SER A 330 7.84 -16.26 -21.42
N ALA A 331 7.56 -16.05 -22.72
CA ALA A 331 8.57 -15.66 -23.71
C ALA A 331 8.61 -14.12 -23.94
N GLY A 332 9.57 -13.39 -23.36
CA GLY A 332 9.85 -11.96 -23.55
C GLY A 332 11.21 -11.47 -23.01
N LYS A 333 11.70 -10.33 -23.51
CA LYS A 333 12.98 -9.72 -23.05
C LYS A 333 13.00 -9.49 -21.52
N GLY A 334 13.98 -10.05 -20.81
CA GLY A 334 14.14 -9.96 -19.33
C GLY A 334 13.87 -11.26 -18.56
N GLU A 335 13.69 -12.36 -19.28
CA GLU A 335 13.15 -13.66 -18.87
C GLU A 335 13.91 -14.50 -17.83
N GLU A 336 15.19 -14.21 -17.55
CA GLU A 336 15.92 -14.97 -16.52
C GLU A 336 15.30 -14.82 -15.11
N ASN A 337 14.48 -13.77 -14.91
CA ASN A 337 13.84 -13.45 -13.64
C ASN A 337 12.33 -13.74 -13.55
N CYS A 338 11.69 -14.20 -14.63
CA CYS A 338 10.25 -14.57 -14.64
C CYS A 338 10.05 -16.03 -14.20
N TYR A 339 8.90 -16.34 -13.60
CA TYR A 339 8.57 -17.72 -13.27
C TYR A 339 8.05 -18.45 -14.51
N LYS A 340 8.51 -19.69 -14.69
CA LYS A 340 7.88 -20.64 -15.61
C LYS A 340 6.89 -21.46 -14.81
N ALA A 341 5.65 -21.53 -15.27
CA ALA A 341 4.57 -22.16 -14.54
C ALA A 341 3.95 -23.32 -15.34
N ILE A 342 3.78 -24.46 -14.68
CA ILE A 342 3.10 -25.64 -15.20
C ILE A 342 2.09 -26.09 -14.15
N ILE A 343 0.81 -26.16 -14.55
CA ILE A 343 -0.27 -26.58 -13.66
C ILE A 343 -0.90 -27.87 -14.18
N TYR A 344 -1.00 -28.88 -13.31
CA TYR A 344 -1.71 -30.13 -13.57
C TYR A 344 -3.06 -30.14 -12.86
N LEU A 345 -4.14 -30.34 -13.61
CA LEU A 345 -5.52 -30.39 -13.14
C LEU A 345 -6.14 -31.76 -13.40
N ALA A 346 -6.63 -32.42 -12.35
CA ALA A 346 -7.56 -33.53 -12.50
C ALA A 346 -8.99 -32.99 -12.64
N VAL A 347 -9.77 -33.57 -13.56
CA VAL A 347 -11.06 -33.01 -13.98
C VAL A 347 -12.20 -33.97 -13.67
N ASP A 348 -13.06 -33.61 -12.72
CA ASP A 348 -14.32 -34.31 -12.46
C ASP A 348 -15.44 -33.72 -13.29
N LYS A 349 -15.87 -34.50 -14.28
CA LYS A 349 -16.94 -34.12 -15.21
C LYS A 349 -18.33 -34.10 -14.58
N GLY A 350 -18.57 -34.93 -13.57
CA GLY A 350 -19.88 -35.05 -12.94
C GLY A 350 -20.25 -33.79 -12.16
N ASN A 351 -19.25 -33.26 -11.44
CA ASN A 351 -19.42 -32.11 -10.54
C ASN A 351 -18.80 -30.81 -11.08
N ALA A 352 -18.29 -30.81 -12.32
CA ALA A 352 -17.55 -29.69 -12.91
C ALA A 352 -16.45 -29.13 -11.97
N THR A 353 -15.75 -30.02 -11.27
CA THR A 353 -14.73 -29.68 -10.28
C THR A 353 -13.33 -29.99 -10.81
N TYR A 354 -12.40 -29.08 -10.60
CA TYR A 354 -11.00 -29.16 -11.00
C TYR A 354 -10.14 -29.26 -9.74
N TYR A 355 -9.31 -30.30 -9.69
CA TYR A 355 -8.41 -30.55 -8.58
C TYR A 355 -6.99 -30.25 -9.02
N VAL A 356 -6.36 -29.24 -8.41
CA VAL A 356 -4.95 -28.92 -8.65
C VAL A 356 -4.10 -30.05 -8.07
N ARG A 357 -3.55 -30.88 -8.94
CA ARG A 357 -2.72 -32.05 -8.58
C ARG A 357 -1.28 -31.64 -8.34
N HIS A 358 -0.77 -30.72 -9.15
CA HIS A 358 0.61 -30.24 -9.04
C HIS A 358 0.69 -28.82 -9.58
N ALA A 359 1.43 -27.97 -8.88
CA ALA A 359 1.87 -26.68 -9.38
C ALA A 359 3.40 -26.67 -9.40
N TRP A 360 3.97 -26.40 -10.56
CA TRP A 360 5.41 -26.23 -10.71
C TRP A 360 5.67 -24.80 -11.16
N ILE A 361 6.29 -23.98 -10.31
CA ILE A 361 6.45 -22.54 -10.52
C ILE A 361 7.89 -22.16 -10.17
N LYS A 362 8.78 -22.11 -11.17
CA LYS A 362 10.23 -21.94 -10.94
C LYS A 362 10.88 -20.93 -11.88
N LYS A 363 11.84 -20.15 -11.35
CA LYS A 363 12.75 -19.33 -12.16
C LYS A 363 13.88 -20.21 -12.69
N THR A 364 13.78 -20.61 -13.95
CA THR A 364 14.72 -21.56 -14.54
C THR A 364 14.78 -21.44 -16.06
N SER A 365 15.67 -22.20 -16.70
CA SER A 365 15.76 -22.27 -18.15
C SER A 365 14.56 -22.97 -18.79
N LYS A 366 14.29 -22.63 -20.06
CA LYS A 366 13.28 -23.27 -20.90
C LYS A 366 13.44 -24.80 -20.92
N TRP A 367 14.67 -25.28 -21.12
CA TRP A 367 14.99 -26.70 -21.17
C TRP A 367 14.61 -27.47 -19.90
N ARG A 368 14.88 -26.88 -18.73
CA ARG A 368 14.49 -27.50 -17.44
C ARG A 368 12.98 -27.55 -17.26
N ALA A 369 12.26 -26.52 -17.72
CA ALA A 369 10.79 -26.52 -17.66
C ALA A 369 10.18 -27.57 -18.60
N ILE A 370 10.73 -27.76 -19.80
CA ILE A 370 10.26 -28.81 -20.72
C ILE A 370 10.48 -30.21 -20.13
N ASN A 371 11.67 -30.47 -19.57
CA ASN A 371 11.94 -31.74 -18.89
C ASN A 371 10.99 -31.98 -17.72
N ALA A 372 10.77 -30.97 -16.86
CA ALA A 372 9.83 -31.07 -15.76
C ALA A 372 8.40 -31.35 -16.23
N GLN A 373 7.94 -30.73 -17.33
CA GLN A 373 6.63 -31.02 -17.87
C GLN A 373 6.54 -32.48 -18.34
N ILE A 374 7.56 -33.00 -19.01
CA ILE A 374 7.60 -34.39 -19.45
C ILE A 374 7.57 -35.35 -18.26
N ASP A 375 8.42 -35.13 -17.24
CA ASP A 375 8.47 -35.97 -16.04
C ASP A 375 7.12 -36.01 -15.32
N LEU A 376 6.48 -34.85 -15.15
CA LEU A 376 5.19 -34.73 -14.49
C LEU A 376 4.03 -35.30 -15.35
N SER A 377 4.15 -35.22 -16.68
CA SER A 377 3.17 -35.80 -17.62
C SER A 377 3.15 -37.32 -17.49
N GLU A 378 4.32 -37.94 -17.31
CA GLU A 378 4.46 -39.36 -17.04
C GLU A 378 3.93 -39.73 -15.65
N GLU A 379 4.33 -38.98 -14.61
CA GLU A 379 3.92 -39.21 -13.22
C GLU A 379 2.39 -39.16 -13.07
N TYR A 380 1.74 -38.16 -13.66
CA TYR A 380 0.30 -37.97 -13.56
C TYR A 380 -0.50 -38.62 -14.70
N ASN A 381 0.17 -39.31 -15.63
CA ASN A 381 -0.43 -39.92 -16.82
C ASN A 381 -1.40 -38.95 -17.53
N SER A 382 -0.90 -37.78 -17.90
CA SER A 382 -1.70 -36.69 -18.45
C SER A 382 -2.39 -37.09 -19.75
N ALA A 383 -3.67 -36.75 -19.86
CA ALA A 383 -4.47 -36.98 -21.05
C ALA A 383 -4.18 -35.95 -22.14
N VAL A 384 -3.84 -34.72 -21.77
CA VAL A 384 -3.50 -33.60 -22.68
C VAL A 384 -2.53 -32.67 -21.97
N ASP A 385 -1.46 -32.29 -22.67
CA ASP A 385 -0.49 -31.30 -22.19
C ASP A 385 -0.54 -30.06 -23.08
N GLY A 386 -1.09 -28.98 -22.53
CA GLY A 386 -1.18 -27.69 -23.19
C GLY A 386 0.12 -26.89 -23.05
N VAL A 387 0.51 -26.19 -24.11
CA VAL A 387 1.58 -25.20 -24.07
C VAL A 387 1.11 -23.96 -24.79
N GLU A 388 1.27 -22.79 -24.16
CA GLU A 388 0.94 -21.51 -24.80
C GLU A 388 1.82 -21.29 -26.04
N SER A 389 1.22 -20.89 -27.15
CA SER A 389 1.92 -20.63 -28.41
C SER A 389 1.90 -19.14 -28.73
N ASN A 390 2.92 -18.40 -28.30
CA ASN A 390 3.03 -16.94 -28.50
C ASN A 390 3.71 -16.54 -29.83
N GLY A 391 3.25 -17.11 -30.95
CA GLY A 391 3.67 -16.68 -32.30
C GLY A 391 5.01 -17.23 -32.81
N TYR A 392 5.84 -17.85 -31.97
CA TYR A 392 7.06 -18.57 -32.41
C TYR A 392 6.76 -20.06 -32.62
N GLN A 393 6.19 -20.38 -33.77
CA GLN A 393 5.64 -21.71 -34.08
C GLN A 393 6.66 -22.85 -34.30
N ALA A 394 7.97 -22.56 -34.36
CA ALA A 394 8.97 -23.57 -34.77
C ALA A 394 9.77 -24.18 -33.59
N THR A 395 10.36 -23.37 -32.71
CA THR A 395 11.43 -23.87 -31.83
C THR A 395 10.98 -24.66 -30.61
N GLU A 396 9.82 -24.34 -30.00
CA GLU A 396 9.35 -25.12 -28.84
C GLU A 396 8.92 -26.52 -29.20
N LYS A 397 8.16 -26.68 -30.30
CA LYS A 397 7.69 -27.99 -30.72
C LYS A 397 8.85 -28.93 -31.06
N GLU A 398 9.87 -28.40 -31.74
CA GLU A 398 11.12 -29.12 -32.02
C GLU A 398 11.82 -29.59 -30.74
N ASP A 399 11.89 -28.75 -29.70
CA ASP A 399 12.48 -29.13 -28.40
C ASP A 399 11.73 -30.31 -27.75
N TYR A 400 10.39 -30.33 -27.79
CA TYR A 400 9.60 -31.47 -27.30
C TYR A 400 9.83 -32.72 -28.18
N GLU A 401 9.83 -32.60 -29.50
CA GLU A 401 10.05 -33.73 -30.42
C GLU A 401 11.44 -34.37 -30.25
N ILE A 402 12.47 -33.57 -29.96
CA ILE A 402 13.82 -34.07 -29.63
C ILE A 402 13.77 -34.91 -28.34
N LEU A 403 13.12 -34.41 -27.31
CA LEU A 403 13.04 -35.09 -26.01
C LEU A 403 12.16 -36.35 -26.05
N GLU A 404 11.06 -36.32 -26.81
CA GLU A 404 10.24 -37.50 -27.10
C GLU A 404 11.06 -38.63 -27.73
N LYS A 405 11.91 -38.29 -28.72
CA LYS A 405 12.80 -39.25 -29.37
C LYS A 405 13.84 -39.81 -28.41
N GLN A 406 14.45 -38.96 -27.57
CA GLN A 406 15.44 -39.38 -26.58
C GLN A 406 14.85 -40.32 -25.52
N ARG A 407 13.61 -40.07 -25.10
CA ARG A 407 12.92 -40.87 -24.07
C ARG A 407 12.10 -42.04 -24.61
N GLY A 408 11.96 -42.14 -25.94
CA GLY A 408 11.23 -43.22 -26.60
C GLY A 408 9.72 -43.20 -26.36
N ARG A 409 9.12 -42.04 -26.07
CA ARG A 409 7.70 -41.89 -25.74
C ARG A 409 7.11 -40.63 -26.35
N ARG A 410 5.85 -40.70 -26.82
CA ARG A 410 5.11 -39.54 -27.35
C ARG A 410 4.22 -38.92 -26.27
N PHE A 411 4.18 -37.60 -26.20
CA PHE A 411 3.28 -36.82 -25.35
C PHE A 411 2.08 -36.33 -26.15
N ASN A 412 0.93 -36.16 -25.48
CA ASN A 412 -0.25 -35.58 -26.13
C ASN A 412 -0.20 -34.05 -26.07
N LEU A 413 0.83 -33.49 -26.71
CA LEU A 413 1.11 -32.07 -26.72
C LEU A 413 0.09 -31.31 -27.58
N LYS A 414 -0.45 -30.23 -27.04
CA LYS A 414 -1.30 -29.29 -27.78
C LYS A 414 -0.81 -27.86 -27.61
N LEU A 415 -0.53 -27.23 -28.74
CA LEU A 415 -0.23 -25.81 -28.80
C LEU A 415 -1.54 -25.01 -28.71
N ILE A 416 -1.56 -24.00 -27.84
CA ILE A 416 -2.75 -23.21 -27.54
C ILE A 416 -2.46 -21.75 -27.80
N LEU A 417 -3.23 -21.19 -28.73
CA LEU A 417 -3.23 -19.76 -29.00
C LEU A 417 -4.21 -19.09 -28.05
N ASN A 418 -3.69 -18.22 -27.19
CA ASN A 418 -4.52 -17.39 -26.33
C ASN A 418 -4.69 -16.01 -26.95
N THR A 419 -5.93 -15.57 -27.10
CA THR A 419 -6.28 -14.26 -27.70
C THR A 419 -6.69 -13.22 -26.66
N LEU A 420 -6.91 -13.64 -25.41
CA LEU A 420 -7.30 -12.76 -24.30
C LEU A 420 -6.07 -12.31 -23.48
N PRO A 421 -6.07 -11.06 -22.96
CA PRO A 421 -5.08 -10.58 -22.01
C PRO A 421 -5.00 -11.45 -20.75
N LYS A 422 -3.81 -11.57 -20.15
CA LYS A 422 -3.57 -12.43 -18.97
C LYS A 422 -4.49 -12.07 -17.81
N GLU A 423 -4.73 -10.78 -17.59
CA GLU A 423 -5.56 -10.27 -16.51
C GLU A 423 -7.01 -10.74 -16.62
N VAL A 424 -7.55 -10.78 -17.86
CA VAL A 424 -8.90 -11.27 -18.14
C VAL A 424 -8.97 -12.79 -17.94
N ARG A 425 -7.94 -13.52 -18.38
CA ARG A 425 -7.85 -14.98 -18.20
C ARG A 425 -7.82 -15.35 -16.73
N ILE A 426 -6.95 -14.71 -15.95
CA ILE A 426 -6.84 -14.95 -14.52
C ILE A 426 -8.14 -14.54 -13.82
N GLY A 427 -8.70 -13.37 -14.13
CA GLY A 427 -9.97 -12.90 -13.56
C GLY A 427 -11.12 -13.90 -13.75
N SER A 428 -11.13 -14.68 -14.84
CA SER A 428 -12.13 -15.73 -15.07
C SER A 428 -12.12 -16.87 -14.04
N LEU A 429 -11.02 -17.04 -13.29
CA LEU A 429 -10.89 -18.03 -12.22
C LEU A 429 -11.64 -17.63 -10.94
N GLN A 430 -12.03 -16.36 -10.78
CA GLN A 430 -12.66 -15.83 -9.58
C GLN A 430 -13.92 -16.63 -9.20
N SER A 431 -14.89 -16.71 -10.10
CA SER A 431 -16.17 -17.40 -9.86
C SER A 431 -15.99 -18.91 -9.59
N PRO A 432 -15.18 -19.67 -10.38
CA PRO A 432 -14.86 -21.06 -10.06
C PRO A 432 -14.20 -21.28 -8.70
N ILE A 433 -13.25 -20.43 -8.28
CA ILE A 433 -12.59 -20.55 -6.98
C ILE A 433 -13.57 -20.22 -5.85
N GLN A 434 -14.28 -19.10 -5.96
CA GLN A 434 -15.29 -18.68 -4.98
C GLN A 434 -16.38 -19.75 -4.74
N ARG A 435 -16.80 -20.44 -5.81
CA ARG A 435 -17.81 -21.51 -5.74
C ARG A 435 -17.24 -22.87 -5.31
N GLY A 436 -15.93 -22.98 -5.08
CA GLY A 436 -15.30 -24.24 -4.69
C GLY A 436 -15.15 -25.27 -5.83
N TYR A 437 -15.25 -24.83 -7.08
CA TYR A 437 -15.01 -25.69 -8.25
C TYR A 437 -13.54 -25.91 -8.52
N ILE A 438 -12.63 -25.08 -7.99
CA ILE A 438 -11.19 -25.32 -8.06
C ILE A 438 -10.67 -25.56 -6.64
N LYS A 439 -10.00 -26.70 -6.44
CA LYS A 439 -9.49 -27.13 -5.13
C LYS A 439 -7.99 -27.39 -5.15
N PHE A 440 -7.32 -27.06 -4.06
CA PHE A 440 -5.86 -27.10 -3.88
C PHE A 440 -5.44 -28.16 -2.85
N ILE A 441 -4.16 -28.51 -2.82
CA ILE A 441 -3.56 -29.37 -1.77
C ILE A 441 -2.65 -28.50 -0.90
N ARG A 442 -2.79 -28.60 0.43
CA ARG A 442 -1.95 -27.85 1.37
C ARG A 442 -0.50 -28.36 1.30
N ASN A 443 0.47 -27.46 1.24
CA ASN A 443 1.90 -27.78 1.35
C ASN A 443 2.43 -28.79 0.31
N HIS A 444 1.79 -28.89 -0.85
CA HIS A 444 2.20 -29.79 -1.92
C HIS A 444 2.77 -29.01 -3.11
N SER A 445 3.92 -29.44 -3.62
CA SER A 445 4.60 -28.79 -4.76
C SER A 445 4.76 -27.27 -4.55
N ASP A 446 4.57 -26.45 -5.59
CA ASP A 446 4.60 -24.99 -5.50
C ASP A 446 3.18 -24.39 -5.31
N GLN A 447 2.20 -25.14 -4.79
CA GLN A 447 0.81 -24.66 -4.65
C GLN A 447 0.66 -23.50 -3.65
N ASN A 448 1.48 -23.45 -2.60
CA ASN A 448 1.47 -22.30 -1.67
C ASN A 448 1.87 -21.00 -2.40
N LEU A 449 2.83 -21.08 -3.34
CA LEU A 449 3.22 -19.95 -4.17
C LEU A 449 2.15 -19.59 -5.20
N LEU A 450 1.46 -20.59 -5.77
CA LEU A 450 0.30 -20.36 -6.64
C LEU A 450 -0.81 -19.59 -5.92
N VAL A 451 -1.17 -20.02 -4.70
CA VAL A 451 -2.18 -19.35 -3.87
C VAL A 451 -1.72 -17.94 -3.49
N GLU A 452 -0.45 -17.75 -3.11
CA GLU A 452 0.10 -16.41 -2.85
C GLU A 452 -0.05 -15.50 -4.08
N GLN A 453 0.29 -15.99 -5.28
CA GLN A 453 0.13 -15.22 -6.51
C GLN A 453 -1.33 -14.90 -6.85
N LEU A 454 -2.27 -15.81 -6.55
CA LEU A 454 -3.72 -15.57 -6.70
C LEU A 454 -4.18 -14.45 -5.75
N LEU A 455 -3.85 -14.54 -4.47
CA LEU A 455 -4.26 -13.55 -3.47
C LEU A 455 -3.63 -12.16 -3.72
N ASP A 456 -2.44 -12.12 -4.31
CA ASP A 456 -1.78 -10.87 -4.67
C ASP A 456 -2.35 -10.20 -5.95
N PHE A 457 -3.01 -10.96 -6.82
CA PHE A 457 -3.54 -10.48 -8.09
C PHE A 457 -4.58 -9.35 -7.90
N PRO A 458 -4.59 -8.31 -8.75
CA PRO A 458 -3.74 -8.09 -9.93
C PRO A 458 -2.38 -7.43 -9.63
N ASP A 459 -2.13 -7.05 -8.37
CA ASP A 459 -0.98 -6.23 -7.98
C ASP A 459 0.30 -7.04 -7.70
N GLY A 460 0.24 -8.36 -7.79
CA GLY A 460 1.36 -9.26 -7.58
C GLY A 460 2.55 -8.95 -8.49
N ASP A 461 3.76 -9.16 -7.97
CA ASP A 461 4.99 -9.02 -8.77
C ASP A 461 5.07 -10.09 -9.88
N PHE A 462 4.36 -11.21 -9.71
CA PHE A 462 4.32 -12.36 -10.62
C PHE A 462 2.90 -12.89 -10.72
N ILE A 463 2.48 -13.23 -11.94
CA ILE A 463 1.13 -13.76 -12.24
C ILE A 463 1.19 -15.04 -13.09
N ASP A 464 2.39 -15.61 -13.29
CA ASP A 464 2.62 -16.74 -14.20
C ASP A 464 1.89 -18.01 -13.72
N GLY A 465 1.85 -18.26 -12.40
CA GLY A 465 1.10 -19.37 -11.82
C GLY A 465 -0.40 -19.28 -12.08
N PRO A 466 -1.07 -18.18 -11.66
CA PRO A 466 -2.48 -17.94 -11.98
C PRO A 466 -2.81 -18.02 -13.47
N ASP A 467 -1.94 -17.49 -14.33
CA ASP A 467 -2.14 -17.54 -15.79
C ASP A 467 -2.07 -18.98 -16.31
N ALA A 468 -1.10 -19.77 -15.83
CA ALA A 468 -1.00 -21.18 -16.17
C ALA A 468 -2.20 -22.00 -15.65
N LEU A 469 -2.75 -21.66 -14.47
CA LEU A 469 -3.96 -22.27 -13.94
C LEU A 469 -5.19 -21.95 -14.82
N ALA A 470 -5.32 -20.71 -15.29
CA ALA A 470 -6.37 -20.32 -16.23
C ALA A 470 -6.26 -21.10 -17.54
N GLY A 471 -5.05 -21.21 -18.10
CA GLY A 471 -4.79 -22.02 -19.29
C GLY A 471 -5.10 -23.50 -19.08
N ALA A 472 -4.75 -24.08 -17.93
CA ALA A 472 -5.05 -25.48 -17.61
C ALA A 472 -6.56 -25.73 -17.52
N LYS A 473 -7.31 -24.79 -16.94
CA LYS A 473 -8.78 -24.86 -16.89
C LYS A 473 -9.37 -24.81 -18.30
N ASP A 474 -8.88 -23.94 -19.18
CA ASP A 474 -9.35 -23.86 -20.57
C ASP A 474 -9.07 -25.15 -21.35
N VAL A 475 -7.93 -25.80 -21.09
CA VAL A 475 -7.62 -27.14 -21.64
C VAL A 475 -8.61 -28.17 -21.14
N ALA A 476 -8.88 -28.17 -19.84
CA ALA A 476 -9.84 -29.08 -19.22
C ALA A 476 -11.22 -28.92 -19.86
N ASP A 477 -11.72 -27.70 -19.99
CA ASP A 477 -13.04 -27.41 -20.55
C ASP A 477 -13.17 -27.90 -21.99
N LYS A 478 -12.15 -27.65 -22.83
CA LYS A 478 -12.09 -28.16 -24.20
C LYS A 478 -12.01 -29.69 -24.25
N TYR A 479 -11.34 -30.33 -23.29
CA TYR A 479 -11.27 -31.79 -23.18
C TYR A 479 -12.61 -32.41 -22.79
N ILE A 480 -13.37 -31.77 -21.89
CA ILE A 480 -14.73 -32.19 -21.52
C ILE A 480 -15.65 -32.13 -22.74
N LEU A 481 -15.68 -30.98 -23.43
CA LEU A 481 -16.58 -30.70 -24.56
C LEU A 481 -16.33 -31.58 -25.80
N LYS A 482 -15.08 -31.98 -26.07
CA LYS A 482 -14.79 -32.88 -27.21
C LYS A 482 -15.32 -34.30 -27.00
N LYS A 483 -15.34 -34.80 -25.76
CA LYS A 483 -15.88 -36.14 -25.44
C LYS A 483 -17.41 -36.19 -25.54
N SER A 484 -18.13 -35.12 -25.18
CA SER A 484 -19.61 -35.09 -25.27
C SER A 484 -20.10 -35.08 -26.73
N LYS A 485 -19.38 -34.41 -27.64
CA LYS A 485 -19.67 -34.47 -29.09
C LYS A 485 -19.40 -35.85 -29.70
N LYS A 486 -18.37 -36.56 -29.24
CA LYS A 486 -18.04 -37.92 -29.72
C LYS A 486 -19.10 -38.95 -29.30
N VAL A 487 -19.57 -38.88 -28.05
CA VAL A 487 -20.67 -39.74 -27.55
C VAL A 487 -21.99 -39.49 -28.29
N ARG A 488 -22.30 -38.23 -28.65
CA ARG A 488 -23.48 -37.93 -29.50
C ARG A 488 -23.37 -38.46 -30.92
N ALA A 489 -22.18 -38.47 -31.50
CA ALA A 489 -21.94 -39.02 -32.84
C ALA A 489 -22.04 -40.55 -32.86
N ASP A 490 -21.54 -41.22 -31.81
CA ASP A 490 -21.58 -42.69 -31.68
C ASP A 490 -22.99 -43.24 -31.32
N ILE A 491 -23.93 -42.38 -30.92
CA ILE A 491 -25.35 -42.74 -30.65
C ILE A 491 -26.25 -42.46 -31.87
N LEU A 492 -25.82 -41.59 -32.78
CA LEU A 492 -26.59 -41.15 -33.96
C LEU A 492 -26.07 -41.75 -35.28
N GLY A 493 -25.04 -42.58 -35.24
CA GLY A 493 -24.58 -43.43 -36.35
C GLY A 493 -24.78 -44.89 -35.98
#